data_AF-A0A2D7FMJ7-F1
#
_entry.id   AF-A0A2D7FMJ7-F1
#
_cell.length_a   1.000
_cell.length_b   1.000
_cell.length_c   1.000
_cell.angle_alpha   90.00
_cell.angle_beta   90.00
_cell.angle_gamma   90.00
#
_symmetry.space_group_name_H-M   'P 1'
#
loop_
_entity.id
_entity.type
_entity.pdbx_description
1 polymer ?
#
loop_
_entity_poly.entity_id
_entity_poly.type
_entity_poly.pdbx_seq_one_letter_code
_entity_poly.pdbx_strand_id
1 'polypeptide(L)'
;MEQEQALVEDVRLLLVGYLLLQRRSADQILARYDVGEHELTRLLARLDRLRIIELQPGNRVRTLVAPNFRWCDDGPLEHLFETLVRDTFFASEFSAPGEIEQFLYGMLSDEAIEHINTKIRQLAEDYVSASQRDRMV
;
A
#
# COMPACT_ATOMS: atom_id res chain seq x y z
N MET A 1 10.65 8.78 -9.44
CA MET A 1 11.54 7.79 -10.10
C MET A 1 12.55 7.18 -9.14
N GLU A 2 13.57 7.91 -8.66
CA GLU A 2 14.62 7.32 -7.77
C GLU A 2 14.07 6.70 -6.47
N GLN A 3 13.06 7.33 -5.85
CA GLN A 3 12.38 6.79 -4.66
C GLN A 3 11.66 5.47 -4.94
N GLU A 4 10.91 5.39 -6.04
CA GLU A 4 10.13 4.19 -6.40
C GLU A 4 11.08 3.04 -6.80
N GLN A 5 12.14 3.34 -7.54
CA GLN A 5 13.16 2.37 -7.92
C GLN A 5 13.82 1.75 -6.68
N ALA A 6 14.20 2.57 -5.69
CA ALA A 6 14.81 2.07 -4.46
C ALA A 6 13.88 1.16 -3.64
N LEU A 7 12.56 1.37 -3.73
CA LEU A 7 11.55 0.52 -3.08
C LEU A 7 11.34 -0.79 -3.84
N VAL A 8 11.34 -0.76 -5.17
CA VAL A 8 11.18 -1.96 -6.02
C VAL A 8 12.37 -2.91 -5.86
N GLU A 9 13.58 -2.37 -5.69
CA GLU A 9 14.81 -3.17 -5.55
C GLU A 9 14.97 -3.83 -4.18
N ASP A 10 14.21 -3.43 -3.16
CA ASP A 10 14.27 -3.98 -1.81
C ASP A 10 12.85 -4.20 -1.25
N VAL A 11 12.35 -5.42 -1.43
CA VAL A 11 11.01 -5.84 -0.97
C VAL A 11 10.81 -5.59 0.52
N ARG A 12 11.86 -5.70 1.35
CA ARG A 12 11.75 -5.41 2.80
C ARG A 12 11.59 -3.92 3.04
N LEU A 13 12.26 -3.07 2.27
CA LEU A 13 12.08 -1.61 2.32
C LEU A 13 10.66 -1.20 1.92
N LEU A 14 10.12 -1.81 0.84
CA LEU A 14 8.74 -1.58 0.41
C LEU A 14 7.73 -2.02 1.48
N LEU A 15 7.89 -3.22 2.03
CA LEU A 15 7.02 -3.75 3.09
C LEU A 15 7.04 -2.85 4.33
N VAL A 16 8.22 -2.49 4.84
CA VAL A 16 8.34 -1.62 6.02
C VAL A 16 7.75 -0.24 5.73
N GLY A 17 8.00 0.33 4.55
CA GLY A 17 7.37 1.59 4.12
C GLY A 17 5.85 1.52 4.14
N TYR A 18 5.28 0.46 3.56
CA TYR A 18 3.83 0.21 3.56
C TYR A 18 3.24 0.09 4.97
N LEU A 19 3.89 -0.68 5.86
CA LEU A 19 3.44 -0.86 7.25
C LEU A 19 3.47 0.46 8.05
N LEU A 20 4.48 1.29 7.82
CA LEU A 20 4.58 2.61 8.45
C LEU A 20 3.51 3.58 7.92
N LEU A 21 3.15 3.51 6.63
CA LEU A 21 2.02 4.26 6.08
C LEU A 21 0.67 3.80 6.68
N GLN A 22 0.56 2.51 7.03
CA GLN A 22 -0.53 1.98 7.85
C GLN A 22 -0.41 2.32 9.35
N ARG A 23 0.54 3.19 9.74
CA ARG A 23 0.80 3.64 11.12
C ARG A 23 1.17 2.52 12.09
N ARG A 24 1.74 1.42 11.62
CA ARG A 24 2.36 0.43 12.51
C ARG A 24 3.62 1.03 13.11
N SER A 25 3.83 0.87 14.41
CA SER A 25 5.09 1.29 15.06
C SER A 25 6.23 0.32 14.71
N ALA A 26 7.47 0.76 14.87
CA ALA A 26 8.64 -0.10 14.72
C ALA A 26 8.53 -1.36 15.61
N ASP A 27 8.08 -1.21 16.86
CA ASP A 27 7.89 -2.33 17.80
C ASP A 27 6.82 -3.31 17.31
N GLN A 28 5.71 -2.82 16.74
CA GLN A 28 4.67 -3.67 16.17
C GLN A 28 5.18 -4.45 14.93
N ILE A 29 6.07 -3.83 14.15
CA ILE A 29 6.71 -4.49 13.00
C ILE A 29 7.62 -5.61 13.51
N LEU A 30 8.51 -5.33 14.48
CA LEU A 30 9.41 -6.33 15.07
C LEU A 30 8.64 -7.49 15.74
N ALA A 31 7.49 -7.20 16.35
CA ALA A 31 6.69 -8.22 17.02
C ALA A 31 5.96 -9.16 16.05
N ARG A 32 5.71 -8.75 14.81
CA ARG A 32 4.85 -9.49 13.87
C ARG A 32 5.57 -10.01 12.63
N TYR A 33 6.72 -9.44 12.29
CA TYR A 33 7.47 -9.80 11.09
C TYR A 33 8.88 -10.24 11.45
N ASP A 34 9.43 -11.17 10.66
CA ASP A 34 10.82 -11.64 10.81
C ASP A 34 11.81 -10.61 10.21
N VAL A 35 11.95 -9.50 10.94
CA VAL A 35 12.86 -8.40 10.63
C VAL A 35 13.70 -8.15 11.89
N GLY A 36 15.03 -8.24 11.78
CA GLY A 36 15.92 -7.98 12.90
C GLY A 36 15.94 -6.50 13.28
N GLU A 37 16.20 -6.17 14.55
CA GLU A 37 16.21 -4.79 15.04
C GLU A 37 17.20 -3.88 14.28
N HIS A 38 18.42 -4.38 14.03
CA HIS A 38 19.43 -3.68 13.23
C HIS A 38 19.00 -3.49 11.78
N GLU A 39 18.33 -4.49 11.21
CA GLU A 39 17.81 -4.42 9.85
C GLU A 39 16.71 -3.37 9.76
N LEU A 40 15.73 -3.39 10.68
CA LEU A 40 14.66 -2.41 10.72
C LEU A 40 15.21 -1.00 10.87
N THR A 41 16.17 -0.78 11.78
CA THR A 41 16.82 0.53 11.95
C THR A 41 17.46 1.03 10.64
N ARG A 42 18.13 0.15 9.89
CA ARG A 42 18.71 0.48 8.58
C ARG A 42 17.64 0.82 7.54
N LEU A 43 16.53 0.07 7.52
CA LEU A 43 15.40 0.32 6.62
C LEU A 43 14.74 1.66 6.94
N LEU A 44 14.50 1.97 8.22
CA LEU A 44 13.97 3.27 8.66
C LEU A 44 14.87 4.43 8.22
N ALA A 45 16.19 4.32 8.43
CA ALA A 45 17.14 5.34 7.99
C ALA A 45 17.20 5.49 6.45
N ARG A 46 16.90 4.43 5.69
CA ARG A 46 16.80 4.49 4.24
C ARG A 46 15.50 5.16 3.79
N LEU A 47 14.36 4.84 4.42
CA LEU A 47 13.07 5.50 4.17
C LEU A 47 13.09 7.00 4.53
N ASP A 48 13.81 7.37 5.59
CA ASP A 48 14.02 8.76 5.98
C ASP A 48 14.81 9.55 4.92
N ARG A 49 15.91 8.97 4.41
CA ARG A 49 16.67 9.55 3.29
C ARG A 49 15.85 9.69 2.02
N LEU A 50 14.92 8.76 1.79
CA LEU A 50 13.95 8.83 0.69
C LEU A 50 12.81 9.83 0.96
N ARG A 51 12.78 10.52 2.12
CA ARG A 51 11.70 11.45 2.51
C ARG A 51 10.29 10.85 2.50
N ILE A 52 10.19 9.54 2.68
CA ILE A 52 8.91 8.84 2.86
C ILE A 52 8.44 9.03 4.31
N ILE A 53 9.40 9.01 5.22
CA ILE A 53 9.19 9.22 6.65
C ILE A 53 10.18 10.25 7.18
N GLU A 54 9.91 10.72 8.39
CA GLU A 54 10.88 11.35 9.28
C GLU A 54 11.13 10.41 10.45
N LEU A 55 12.39 10.02 10.63
CA LEU A 55 12.85 9.19 11.72
C LEU A 55 13.25 10.04 12.94
N GLN A 56 12.64 9.75 14.07
CA GLN A 56 12.83 10.44 15.34
C GLN A 56 13.50 9.53 16.38
N PRO A 57 14.08 10.10 17.46
CA PRO A 57 14.70 9.31 18.52
C PRO A 57 13.78 8.23 19.08
N GLY A 58 14.35 7.03 19.28
CA GLY A 58 13.63 5.83 19.73
C GLY A 58 12.83 5.14 18.62
N ASN A 59 13.27 5.21 17.36
CA ASN A 59 12.57 4.65 16.20
C ASN A 59 11.12 5.11 16.06
N ARG A 60 10.83 6.32 16.55
CA ARG A 60 9.54 6.99 16.33
C ARG A 60 9.51 7.51 14.91
N VAL A 61 8.37 7.36 14.25
CA VAL A 61 8.25 7.66 12.82
C VAL A 61 7.09 8.61 12.59
N ARG A 62 7.33 9.67 11.80
CA ARG A 62 6.29 10.52 11.23
C ARG A 62 6.25 10.31 9.73
N THR A 63 5.11 9.89 9.18
CA THR A 63 4.95 9.72 7.73
C THR A 63 4.89 11.09 7.05
N LEU A 64 5.70 11.30 6.01
CA LEU A 64 5.72 12.56 5.24
C LEU A 64 4.84 12.50 3.98
N VAL A 65 4.35 11.31 3.65
CA VAL A 65 3.51 11.05 2.50
C VAL A 65 2.05 11.40 2.82
N ALA A 66 1.37 12.07 1.88
CA ALA A 66 -0.04 12.42 2.03
C ALA A 66 -0.93 11.16 2.03
N PRO A 67 -2.07 11.15 2.75
CA PRO A 67 -2.97 9.99 2.80
C PRO A 67 -3.52 9.54 1.44
N ASN A 68 -3.50 10.42 0.45
CA ASN A 68 -3.95 10.21 -0.93
C ASN A 68 -2.77 10.03 -1.91
N PHE A 69 -1.63 9.54 -1.44
CA PHE A 69 -0.48 9.26 -2.28
C PHE A 69 -0.89 8.45 -3.52
N ARG A 70 -0.53 8.98 -4.69
CA ARG A 70 -0.66 8.31 -5.98
C ARG A 70 0.75 7.95 -6.43
N TRP A 71 0.91 6.74 -6.95
CA TRP A 71 2.14 6.35 -7.62
C TRP A 71 2.42 7.30 -8.79
N CYS A 72 3.68 7.42 -9.21
CA CYS A 72 3.96 8.01 -10.50
C CYS A 72 3.29 7.17 -11.58
N ASP A 73 2.49 7.81 -12.45
CA ASP A 73 1.94 7.14 -13.63
C ASP A 73 3.10 6.58 -14.48
N ASP A 74 2.99 5.32 -14.89
CA ASP A 74 4.02 4.55 -15.61
C ASP A 74 5.34 4.40 -14.81
N GLY A 75 5.19 4.30 -13.48
CA GLY A 75 6.30 4.23 -12.53
C GLY A 75 6.74 2.80 -12.19
N PRO A 76 7.99 2.59 -11.70
CA PRO A 76 8.49 1.27 -11.29
C PRO A 76 7.62 0.54 -10.27
N LEU A 77 6.99 1.27 -9.34
CA LEU A 77 6.09 0.67 -8.36
C LEU A 77 4.79 0.19 -8.99
N GLU A 78 4.23 0.93 -9.95
CA GLU A 78 3.04 0.53 -10.69
C GLU A 78 3.29 -0.81 -11.39
N HIS A 79 4.36 -0.93 -12.19
CA HIS A 79 4.70 -2.17 -12.87
C HIS A 79 4.96 -3.36 -11.92
N LEU A 80 5.64 -3.12 -10.80
CA LEU A 80 5.86 -4.15 -9.79
C LEU A 80 4.53 -4.63 -9.20
N PHE A 81 3.66 -3.70 -8.81
CA PHE A 81 2.34 -4.04 -8.25
C PHE A 81 1.45 -4.70 -9.29
N GLU A 82 1.43 -4.24 -10.54
CA GLU A 82 0.69 -4.89 -11.62
C GLU A 82 1.11 -6.36 -11.79
N THR A 83 2.41 -6.65 -11.74
CA THR A 83 2.94 -8.01 -11.86
C THR A 83 2.55 -8.85 -10.64
N LEU A 84 2.83 -8.35 -9.43
CA LEU A 84 2.57 -9.08 -8.19
C LEU A 84 1.08 -9.30 -7.92
N VAL A 85 0.26 -8.26 -8.09
CA VAL A 85 -1.19 -8.32 -7.86
C VAL A 85 -1.84 -9.24 -8.87
N ARG A 86 -1.46 -9.18 -10.15
CA ARG A 86 -2.03 -10.08 -11.15
C ARG A 86 -1.80 -11.54 -10.78
N ASP A 87 -0.56 -11.91 -10.50
CA ASP A 87 -0.21 -13.30 -10.20
C ASP A 87 -0.84 -13.77 -8.89
N THR A 88 -0.83 -12.95 -7.84
CA THR A 88 -1.40 -13.33 -6.54
C THR A 88 -2.93 -13.31 -6.49
N PHE A 89 -3.57 -12.36 -7.19
CA PHE A 89 -5.02 -12.28 -7.29
C PHE A 89 -5.58 -13.51 -7.98
N PHE A 90 -5.04 -13.88 -9.15
CA PHE A 90 -5.49 -15.06 -9.89
C PHE A 90 -5.07 -16.40 -9.25
N ALA A 91 -4.09 -16.39 -8.34
CA ALA A 91 -3.74 -17.56 -7.55
C ALA A 91 -4.62 -17.76 -6.31
N SER A 92 -5.44 -16.76 -5.93
CA SER A 92 -6.36 -16.86 -4.80
C SER A 92 -7.61 -17.66 -5.16
N GLU A 93 -8.11 -18.45 -4.22
CA GLU A 93 -9.38 -19.18 -4.38
C GLU A 93 -10.61 -18.35 -3.98
N PHE A 94 -10.41 -17.15 -3.40
CA PHE A 94 -11.48 -16.25 -2.90
C PHE A 94 -12.53 -16.95 -2.04
N SER A 95 -12.12 -17.92 -1.22
CA SER A 95 -12.99 -18.81 -0.47
C SER A 95 -13.11 -18.46 1.02
N ALA A 96 -12.35 -17.49 1.53
CA ALA A 96 -12.38 -17.10 2.93
C ALA A 96 -13.49 -16.07 3.24
N PRO A 97 -13.96 -15.98 4.51
CA PRO A 97 -14.94 -14.96 4.90
C PRO A 97 -14.46 -13.54 4.59
N GLY A 98 -15.27 -12.80 3.84
CA GLY A 98 -14.97 -11.42 3.44
C GLY A 98 -14.28 -11.28 2.08
N GLU A 99 -13.94 -12.38 1.41
CA GLU A 99 -13.42 -12.38 0.05
C GLU A 99 -14.56 -12.38 -0.99
N ILE A 100 -14.38 -11.65 -2.09
CA ILE A 100 -15.34 -11.56 -3.19
C ILE A 100 -14.57 -11.56 -4.51
N GLU A 101 -14.95 -12.45 -5.43
CA GLU A 101 -14.53 -12.45 -6.83
C GLU A 101 -15.77 -12.40 -7.73
N GLN A 102 -15.72 -11.62 -8.82
CA GLN A 102 -16.80 -11.53 -9.79
C GLN A 102 -16.26 -11.51 -11.21
N PHE A 103 -16.80 -12.39 -12.06
CA PHE A 103 -16.51 -12.42 -13.50
C PHE A 103 -17.70 -11.86 -14.28
N LEU A 104 -17.49 -10.75 -14.99
CA LEU A 104 -18.52 -10.09 -15.80
C LEU A 104 -18.08 -10.03 -17.26
N TYR A 105 -19.00 -10.24 -18.19
CA TYR A 105 -18.74 -10.15 -19.63
C TYR A 105 -19.81 -9.28 -20.32
N GLY A 106 -19.41 -8.54 -21.35
CA GLY A 106 -20.30 -7.68 -22.12
C GLY A 106 -19.60 -6.40 -22.59
N MET A 107 -20.21 -5.72 -23.57
CA MET A 107 -19.78 -4.40 -24.00
C MET A 107 -20.56 -3.34 -23.22
N LEU A 108 -19.86 -2.33 -22.74
CA LEU A 108 -20.46 -1.16 -22.09
C LEU A 108 -20.48 0.02 -23.07
N SER A 109 -21.53 0.83 -23.03
CA SER A 109 -21.51 2.15 -23.66
C SER A 109 -20.63 3.11 -22.86
N ASP A 110 -20.20 4.21 -23.48
CA ASP A 110 -19.40 5.25 -22.80
C ASP A 110 -20.12 5.80 -21.56
N GLU A 111 -21.45 5.97 -21.64
CA GLU A 111 -22.28 6.39 -20.49
C GLU A 111 -22.24 5.37 -19.35
N ALA A 112 -22.33 4.07 -19.67
CA ALA A 112 -22.26 3.02 -18.67
C ALA A 112 -20.87 2.93 -18.03
N ILE A 113 -19.81 3.12 -18.83
CA ILE A 113 -18.42 3.18 -18.35
C ILE A 113 -18.26 4.31 -17.33
N GLU A 114 -18.71 5.52 -17.66
CA GLU A 114 -18.60 6.67 -16.75
C GLU A 114 -19.43 6.48 -15.46
N HIS A 115 -20.60 5.86 -15.57
CA HIS A 115 -21.41 5.52 -14.40
C HIS A 115 -20.69 4.53 -13.47
N ILE A 116 -20.07 3.48 -14.03
CA ILE A 116 -19.29 2.51 -13.25
C ILE A 116 -18.03 3.15 -12.65
N ASN A 117 -17.29 3.95 -13.41
CA ASN A 117 -16.12 4.68 -12.92
C ASN A 117 -16.46 5.57 -11.72
N THR A 118 -17.62 6.21 -11.75
CA THR A 118 -18.12 7.03 -10.63
C THR A 118 -18.39 6.19 -9.39
N LYS A 119 -19.00 5.00 -9.53
CA LYS A 119 -19.21 4.07 -8.41
C LYS A 119 -17.89 3.55 -7.82
N ILE A 120 -16.89 3.26 -8.65
CA ILE A 120 -15.56 2.85 -8.19
C ILE A 120 -14.90 3.96 -7.36
N ARG A 121 -14.97 5.21 -7.84
CA ARG A 121 -14.47 6.37 -7.08
C ARG A 121 -15.19 6.51 -5.72
N GLN A 122 -16.51 6.38 -5.70
CA GLN A 122 -17.29 6.41 -4.45
C GLN A 122 -16.88 5.28 -3.49
N LEU A 123 -16.69 4.05 -3.99
CA LEU A 123 -16.25 2.93 -3.16
C LEU A 123 -14.87 3.19 -2.52
N ALA A 124 -13.96 3.82 -3.26
CA ALA A 124 -12.66 4.20 -2.73
C ALA A 124 -12.78 5.25 -1.60
N GLU A 125 -13.67 6.24 -1.75
CA GLU A 125 -13.97 7.23 -0.70
C GLU A 125 -14.60 6.59 0.54
N ASP A 126 -15.52 5.64 0.33
CA ASP A 126 -16.16 4.89 1.40
C ASP A 126 -15.15 4.04 2.18
N TYR A 127 -14.20 3.42 1.48
CA TYR A 127 -13.07 2.70 2.10
C TYR A 127 -12.21 3.63 2.96
N VAL A 128 -11.83 4.80 2.45
CA VAL A 128 -11.04 5.77 3.22
C VAL A 128 -11.80 6.21 4.48
N SER A 129 -13.10 6.48 4.34
CA SER A 129 -14.00 6.85 5.44
C SER A 129 -14.14 5.73 6.48
N ALA A 130 -14.29 4.48 6.04
CA ALA A 130 -14.35 3.30 6.92
C ALA A 130 -13.02 3.09 7.65
N SER A 131 -11.90 3.11 6.93
CA SER A 131 -10.56 3.02 7.51
C SER A 131 -10.33 4.11 8.55
N GLN A 132 -10.84 5.34 8.36
CA GLN A 132 -10.74 6.41 9.35
C GLN A 132 -11.59 6.18 10.61
N ARG A 133 -12.76 5.55 10.49
CA ARG A 133 -13.61 5.20 11.64
C ARG A 133 -13.00 4.08 12.47
N ASP A 134 -12.50 3.04 11.81
CA ASP A 134 -11.83 1.92 12.48
C ASP A 134 -10.52 2.35 13.16
N ARG A 135 -9.92 3.48 12.75
CA ARG A 135 -8.78 4.10 13.44
C ARG A 135 -9.13 4.71 14.80
N MET A 136 -10.42 4.95 15.10
CA MET A 136 -10.86 5.58 16.35
C MET A 136 -11.35 4.59 17.42
N VAL A 137 -11.31 3.28 17.11
CA VAL A 137 -11.70 2.18 18.00
C VAL A 137 -10.44 1.41 18.41
#